data_AF-A0A921ZCJ7-F1
#
_entry.id   AF-A0A921ZCJ7-F1
#
_cell.length_a   1.000
_cell.length_b   1.000
_cell.length_c   1.000
_cell.angle_alpha   90.00
_cell.angle_beta   90.00
_cell.angle_gamma   90.00
#
_symmetry.space_group_name_H-M   'P 1'
#
loop_
_entity.id
_entity.type
_entity.pdbx_description
1 polymer ?
#
loop_
_entity_poly.entity_id
_entity_poly.type
_entity_poly.pdbx_seq_one_letter_code
_entity_poly.pdbx_strand_id
1 'polypeptide(L)'
;MPVNAPITKVNKCGRHGAKIIQFGTTLAEAKRHAMTISKEKKMMFINGFDHPHVIEGQGTVGLEIMEQVPAVDAIIVPTGGGSLLCGICIAAKHIKPDTEVYGVETDKTCSMTEALRKNERIYFAIDSTIADGLGVNMVGVNTFYNIKGHVDKMVVVKEDWVARGIMHIIEEERLVVEGAGATTLSAVMAGLFPNLKGKKVVCVLSGGNIDPTILARALERGMAAEGRLVKFKVTVTDRPGGMAELCTMMAGIGVTMRDCVPDRAWVKGDVFSVQLKVIAETRGWDHTKELIEQIKKNYKEYFFLEVGERQDKTAATRRGPCLAPNPVCMQKRYEVRWVS
;
A
#
# COMPACT_ATOMS: atom_id res chain seq x y z
N MET A 1 19.89 -2.46 -15.86
CA MET A 1 18.57 -2.86 -15.29
C MET A 1 18.47 -4.38 -15.31
N PRO A 2 17.69 -5.02 -14.42
CA PRO A 2 17.39 -6.45 -14.56
C PRO A 2 16.71 -6.76 -15.91
N VAL A 3 16.87 -7.99 -16.42
CA VAL A 3 16.26 -8.42 -17.68
C VAL A 3 14.73 -8.46 -17.61
N ASN A 4 14.19 -8.70 -16.41
CA ASN A 4 12.76 -8.73 -16.09
C ASN A 4 12.22 -7.38 -15.58
N ALA A 5 12.99 -6.29 -15.71
CA ALA A 5 12.50 -4.97 -15.33
C ALA A 5 11.23 -4.60 -16.12
N PRO A 6 10.22 -3.96 -15.50
CA PRO A 6 8.99 -3.58 -16.19
C PRO A 6 9.29 -2.78 -17.47
N ILE A 7 8.67 -3.18 -18.58
CA ILE A 7 8.92 -2.58 -19.90
C ILE A 7 8.64 -1.07 -19.91
N THR A 8 7.69 -0.62 -19.10
CA THR A 8 7.38 0.80 -18.89
C THR A 8 8.56 1.58 -18.34
N LYS A 9 9.31 1.02 -17.37
CA LYS A 9 10.52 1.65 -16.79
C LYS A 9 11.65 1.69 -17.82
N VAL A 10 11.87 0.57 -18.54
CA VAL A 10 12.88 0.49 -19.61
C VAL A 10 12.58 1.53 -20.70
N ASN A 11 11.36 1.55 -21.23
CA ASN A 11 10.96 2.47 -22.29
C ASN A 11 11.06 3.94 -21.85
N LYS A 12 10.65 4.28 -20.62
CA LYS A 12 10.79 5.64 -20.08
C LYS A 12 12.26 6.07 -20.02
N CYS A 13 13.16 5.24 -19.49
CA CYS A 13 14.59 5.55 -19.47
C CYS A 13 15.13 5.80 -20.89
N GLY A 14 14.73 4.97 -21.86
CA GLY A 14 15.15 5.12 -23.26
C GLY A 14 14.65 6.41 -23.89
N ARG A 15 13.40 6.80 -23.61
CA ARG A 15 12.82 8.08 -24.05
C ARG A 15 13.55 9.31 -23.47
N HIS A 16 14.18 9.18 -22.31
CA HIS A 16 15.04 10.21 -21.73
C HIS A 16 16.49 10.17 -22.25
N GLY A 17 16.77 9.37 -23.28
CA GLY A 17 18.09 9.28 -23.91
C GLY A 17 19.08 8.36 -23.19
N ALA A 18 18.65 7.60 -22.18
CA ALA A 18 19.54 6.69 -21.48
C ALA A 18 19.91 5.47 -22.35
N LYS A 19 21.20 5.11 -22.37
CA LYS A 19 21.65 3.83 -22.92
C LYS A 19 21.39 2.72 -21.90
N ILE A 20 20.42 1.86 -22.19
CA ILE A 20 19.98 0.82 -21.26
C ILE A 20 20.80 -0.46 -21.51
N ILE A 21 21.43 -0.96 -20.46
CA ILE A 21 22.06 -2.29 -20.42
C ILE A 21 21.23 -3.15 -19.49
N GLN A 22 20.66 -4.23 -20.01
CA GLN A 22 19.93 -5.22 -19.21
C GLN A 22 20.85 -6.38 -18.82
N PHE A 23 20.95 -6.67 -17.53
CA PHE A 23 21.82 -7.72 -16.99
C PHE A 23 21.30 -8.22 -15.65
N GLY A 24 21.34 -9.54 -15.45
CA GLY A 24 20.88 -10.21 -14.24
C GLY A 24 19.36 -10.26 -14.10
N THR A 25 18.87 -11.07 -13.17
CA THR A 25 17.44 -11.23 -12.87
C THR A 25 17.00 -10.44 -11.64
N THR A 26 17.96 -9.92 -10.86
CA THR A 26 17.73 -9.14 -9.65
C THR A 26 18.37 -7.75 -9.73
N LEU A 27 17.81 -6.79 -8.98
CA LEU A 27 18.40 -5.45 -8.87
C LEU A 27 19.83 -5.49 -8.32
N ALA A 28 20.11 -6.44 -7.41
CA ALA A 28 21.44 -6.64 -6.83
C ALA A 28 22.46 -7.12 -7.86
N GLU A 29 22.10 -8.04 -8.76
CA GLU A 29 22.95 -8.46 -9.89
C GLU A 29 23.19 -7.32 -10.87
N ALA A 30 22.12 -6.61 -11.27
CA ALA A 30 22.22 -5.46 -12.16
C ALA A 30 23.13 -4.36 -11.58
N LYS A 31 23.03 -4.11 -10.26
CA LYS A 31 23.88 -3.15 -9.55
C LYS A 31 25.35 -3.58 -9.53
N ARG A 32 25.63 -4.86 -9.21
CA ARG A 32 27.00 -5.39 -9.23
C ARG A 32 27.63 -5.25 -10.62
N HIS A 33 26.89 -5.59 -11.67
CA HIS A 33 27.36 -5.44 -13.05
C HIS A 33 27.58 -3.97 -13.44
N ALA A 34 26.68 -3.07 -13.03
CA ALA A 34 26.86 -1.63 -13.25
C ALA A 34 28.12 -1.08 -12.55
N MET A 35 28.44 -1.57 -11.35
CA MET A 35 29.69 -1.20 -10.66
C MET A 35 30.94 -1.72 -11.38
N THR A 36 30.89 -2.92 -11.97
CA THR A 36 31.99 -3.44 -12.81
C THR A 36 32.20 -2.57 -14.04
N ILE A 37 31.13 -2.27 -14.79
CA ILE A 37 31.19 -1.39 -15.98
C ILE A 37 31.71 0.00 -15.60
N SER A 38 31.26 0.56 -14.47
CA SER A 38 31.72 1.86 -13.97
C SER A 38 33.24 1.88 -13.79
N LYS A 39 33.83 0.83 -13.20
CA LYS A 39 35.28 0.70 -13.03
C LYS A 39 36.01 0.54 -14.36
N GLU A 40 35.55 -0.40 -15.21
CA GLU A 40 36.20 -0.72 -16.49
C GLU A 40 36.18 0.46 -17.47
N LYS A 41 35.05 1.18 -17.54
CA LYS A 41 34.86 2.30 -18.47
C LYS A 41 35.14 3.66 -17.85
N LYS A 42 35.67 3.71 -16.61
CA LYS A 42 35.96 4.94 -15.86
C LYS A 42 34.75 5.89 -15.80
N MET A 43 33.55 5.34 -15.58
CA MET A 43 32.31 6.10 -15.44
C MET A 43 31.99 6.32 -13.96
N MET A 44 31.37 7.45 -13.62
CA MET A 44 30.87 7.68 -12.26
C MET A 44 29.63 6.84 -11.98
N PHE A 45 29.65 6.07 -10.90
CA PHE A 45 28.47 5.34 -10.44
C PHE A 45 27.59 6.25 -9.59
N ILE A 46 26.39 6.57 -10.08
CA ILE A 46 25.39 7.33 -9.32
C ILE A 46 24.53 6.36 -8.50
N ASN A 47 24.68 6.40 -7.18
CA ASN A 47 23.81 5.65 -6.28
C ASN A 47 22.46 6.38 -6.16
N GLY A 48 21.38 5.72 -6.58
CA GLY A 48 20.05 6.34 -6.68
C GLY A 48 19.39 6.76 -5.36
N PHE A 49 20.01 6.50 -4.20
CA PHE A 49 19.49 6.97 -2.92
C PHE A 49 20.60 7.33 -1.92
N ASP A 50 21.65 6.51 -1.80
CA ASP A 50 22.63 6.64 -0.72
C ASP A 50 23.90 7.37 -1.18
N HIS A 51 23.76 8.69 -1.37
CA HIS A 51 24.84 9.63 -1.67
C HIS A 51 24.52 11.03 -1.07
N PRO A 52 25.49 11.77 -0.51
CA PRO A 52 25.24 13.09 0.08
C PRO A 52 24.46 14.06 -0.83
N HIS A 53 24.90 14.28 -2.07
CA HIS A 53 24.16 15.14 -3.02
C HIS A 53 22.76 14.63 -3.37
N VAL A 54 22.52 13.33 -3.32
CA VAL A 54 21.17 12.79 -3.54
C VAL A 54 20.28 13.12 -2.36
N ILE A 55 20.78 12.99 -1.12
CA ILE A 55 20.07 13.35 0.11
C ILE A 55 19.79 14.85 0.15
N GLU A 56 20.80 15.67 -0.16
CA GLU A 56 20.67 17.13 -0.27
C GLU A 56 19.58 17.52 -1.27
N GLY A 57 19.61 16.93 -2.46
CA GLY A 57 18.58 17.14 -3.48
C GLY A 57 17.19 16.70 -3.01
N GLN A 58 17.05 15.63 -2.23
CA GLN A 58 15.74 15.27 -1.66
C GLN A 58 15.29 16.24 -0.57
N GLY A 59 16.22 16.92 0.09
CA GLY A 59 15.94 17.89 1.16
C GLY A 59 15.24 19.14 0.67
N THR A 60 15.29 19.45 -0.63
CA THR A 60 14.56 20.60 -1.20
C THR A 60 13.06 20.47 -0.99
N VAL A 61 12.51 19.24 -1.03
CA VAL A 61 11.10 18.98 -0.67
C VAL A 61 10.80 19.43 0.75
N GLY A 62 11.74 19.22 1.68
CA GLY A 62 11.60 19.70 3.05
C GLY A 62 11.59 21.22 3.13
N LEU A 63 12.44 21.90 2.35
CA LEU A 63 12.45 23.37 2.27
C LEU A 63 11.11 23.92 1.75
N GLU A 64 10.61 23.35 0.65
CA GLU A 64 9.33 23.72 0.05
C GLU A 64 8.16 23.52 1.03
N ILE A 65 8.10 22.38 1.72
CA ILE A 65 7.08 22.12 2.75
C ILE A 65 7.12 23.19 3.86
N MET A 66 8.31 23.53 4.34
CA MET A 66 8.46 24.51 5.43
C MET A 66 8.06 25.94 5.00
N GLU A 67 8.26 26.28 3.72
CA GLU A 67 7.84 27.56 3.14
C GLU A 67 6.32 27.61 2.91
N GLN A 68 5.79 26.60 2.25
CA GLN A 68 4.42 26.59 1.76
C GLN A 68 3.39 26.16 2.82
N VAL A 69 3.84 25.48 3.89
CA VAL A 69 3.01 25.10 5.04
C VAL A 69 3.59 25.70 6.33
N PRO A 70 3.41 27.02 6.54
CA PRO A 70 3.87 27.67 7.77
C PRO A 70 3.27 26.99 9.00
N ALA A 71 4.11 26.76 10.01
CA ALA A 71 3.75 26.05 11.23
C ALA A 71 3.16 24.64 10.98
N VAL A 72 3.74 23.88 10.05
CA VAL A 72 3.55 22.41 10.00
C VAL A 72 3.91 21.81 11.36
N ASP A 73 3.07 20.88 11.83
CA ASP A 73 3.29 20.14 13.08
C ASP A 73 4.00 18.82 12.81
N ALA A 74 3.64 18.14 11.72
CA ALA A 74 4.24 16.86 11.35
C ALA A 74 4.39 16.66 9.84
N ILE A 75 5.47 16.00 9.42
CA ILE A 75 5.71 15.59 8.04
C ILE A 75 5.86 14.06 8.01
N ILE A 76 5.06 13.40 7.18
CA ILE A 76 5.05 11.95 7.03
C ILE A 76 5.63 11.61 5.65
N VAL A 77 6.67 10.77 5.63
CA VAL A 77 7.51 10.54 4.44
C VAL A 77 7.60 9.03 4.11
N PRO A 78 7.34 8.61 2.85
CA PRO A 78 7.59 7.23 2.43
C PRO A 78 9.08 6.90 2.56
N THR A 79 9.39 5.72 3.08
CA THR A 79 10.76 5.33 3.39
C THR A 79 11.10 3.99 2.75
N GLY A 80 12.13 4.00 1.90
CA GLY A 80 12.80 2.78 1.43
C GLY A 80 14.26 2.83 1.86
N GLY A 81 15.15 3.26 0.96
CA GLY A 81 16.56 3.48 1.27
C GLY A 81 16.83 4.67 2.23
N GLY A 82 15.83 5.53 2.45
CA GLY A 82 15.84 6.60 3.44
C GLY A 82 16.32 7.97 2.97
N SER A 83 16.64 8.17 1.69
CA SER A 83 17.18 9.44 1.20
C SER A 83 16.19 10.60 1.31
N LEU A 84 14.94 10.37 0.91
CA LEU A 84 13.86 11.35 1.01
C LEU A 84 13.55 11.72 2.46
N LEU A 85 13.35 10.71 3.31
CA LEU A 85 13.19 10.90 4.75
C LEU A 85 14.35 11.70 5.35
N CYS A 86 15.58 11.33 5.01
CA CYS A 86 16.78 11.99 5.54
C CYS A 86 16.87 13.45 5.12
N GLY A 87 16.69 13.76 3.83
CA GLY A 87 16.75 15.13 3.33
C GLY A 87 15.68 16.00 3.96
N ILE A 88 14.43 15.54 3.98
CA ILE A 88 13.30 16.26 4.58
C ILE A 88 13.51 16.45 6.08
N CYS A 89 13.98 15.43 6.79
CA CYS A 89 14.23 15.49 8.22
C CYS A 89 15.28 16.55 8.57
N ILE A 90 16.41 16.58 7.84
CA ILE A 90 17.46 17.58 8.05
C ILE A 90 16.91 18.99 7.80
N ALA A 91 16.23 19.22 6.68
CA ALA A 91 15.66 20.53 6.34
C ALA A 91 14.64 21.00 7.38
N ALA A 92 13.68 20.14 7.74
CA ALA A 92 12.64 20.47 8.71
C ALA A 92 13.22 20.75 10.09
N LYS A 93 14.13 19.89 10.60
CA LYS A 93 14.74 20.07 11.92
C LYS A 93 15.69 21.26 11.98
N HIS A 94 16.29 21.67 10.86
CA HIS A 94 17.10 22.89 10.80
C HIS A 94 16.25 24.16 10.88
N ILE A 95 15.12 24.21 10.17
CA ILE A 95 14.25 25.39 10.12
C ILE A 95 13.36 25.50 11.36
N LYS A 96 12.74 24.40 11.78
CA LYS A 96 11.84 24.32 12.94
C LYS A 96 12.06 22.97 13.64
N PRO A 97 12.97 22.89 14.64
CA PRO A 97 13.31 21.66 15.34
C PRO A 97 12.12 20.89 15.94
N ASP A 98 11.06 21.60 16.32
CA ASP A 98 9.85 21.04 16.93
C ASP A 98 8.92 20.33 15.93
N THR A 99 9.12 20.48 14.62
CA THR A 99 8.33 19.74 13.61
C THR A 99 8.62 18.25 13.73
N GLU A 100 7.59 17.43 13.94
CA GLU A 100 7.72 15.97 14.00
C GLU A 100 7.91 15.39 12.59
N VAL A 101 8.88 14.49 12.39
CA VAL A 101 9.16 13.85 11.10
C VAL A 101 9.03 12.34 11.25
N TYR A 102 8.13 11.76 10.47
CA TYR A 102 7.78 10.35 10.51
C TYR A 102 8.18 9.66 9.20
N GLY A 103 8.84 8.50 9.31
CA GLY A 103 9.06 7.62 8.17
C GLY A 103 7.98 6.54 8.10
N VAL A 104 7.50 6.22 6.90
CA VAL A 104 6.52 5.14 6.68
C VAL A 104 7.08 4.08 5.75
N GLU A 105 7.01 2.83 6.19
CA GLU A 105 7.33 1.63 5.42
C GLU A 105 6.11 0.70 5.35
N THR A 106 6.14 -0.31 4.46
CA THR A 106 5.14 -1.38 4.50
C THR A 106 5.59 -2.53 5.38
N ASP A 107 4.66 -3.36 5.83
CA ASP A 107 4.94 -4.61 6.54
C ASP A 107 5.72 -5.64 5.72
N LYS A 108 5.88 -5.40 4.40
CA LYS A 108 6.65 -6.23 3.47
C LYS A 108 8.08 -5.75 3.24
N THR A 109 8.38 -4.49 3.53
CA THR A 109 9.66 -3.85 3.21
C THR A 109 10.18 -2.93 4.32
N CYS A 110 10.01 -3.31 5.60
CA CYS A 110 10.35 -2.46 6.75
C CYS A 110 11.84 -2.51 7.19
N SER A 111 12.75 -2.38 6.23
CA SER A 111 14.19 -2.54 6.50
C SER A 111 14.79 -1.41 7.35
N MET A 112 14.28 -0.18 7.22
CA MET A 112 14.75 0.96 8.03
C MET A 112 14.28 0.85 9.48
N THR A 113 13.02 0.46 9.69
CA THR A 113 12.48 0.20 11.03
C THR A 113 13.33 -0.83 11.76
N GLU A 114 13.65 -1.94 11.09
CA GLU A 114 14.45 -3.01 11.69
C GLU A 114 15.91 -2.61 11.91
N ALA A 115 16.50 -1.84 10.99
CA ALA A 115 17.86 -1.33 11.15
C ALA A 115 17.97 -0.36 12.34
N LEU A 116 17.02 0.57 12.49
CA LEU A 116 16.99 1.49 13.63
C LEU A 116 16.74 0.75 14.95
N ARG A 117 15.84 -0.24 14.96
CA ARG A 117 15.57 -1.07 16.13
C ARG A 117 16.79 -1.84 16.62
N LYS A 118 17.60 -2.38 15.70
CA LYS A 118 18.84 -3.10 16.02
C LYS A 118 20.05 -2.18 16.16
N ASN A 119 19.88 -0.89 15.87
CA ASN A 119 20.96 0.09 15.86
C ASN A 119 22.11 -0.29 14.92
N GLU A 120 21.80 -1.00 13.83
CA GLU A 120 22.76 -1.52 12.87
C GLU A 120 22.11 -1.68 11.49
N ARG A 121 22.89 -1.44 10.42
CA ARG A 121 22.45 -1.71 9.05
C ARG A 121 22.42 -3.21 8.80
N ILE A 122 21.24 -3.79 8.75
CA ILE A 122 21.05 -5.22 8.50
C ILE A 122 20.57 -5.49 7.07
N TYR A 123 20.85 -6.71 6.60
CA TYR A 123 20.12 -7.27 5.48
C TYR A 123 18.72 -7.70 5.95
N PHE A 124 17.68 -7.26 5.25
CA PHE A 124 16.29 -7.58 5.50
C PHE A 124 15.69 -8.28 4.28
N ALA A 125 15.08 -9.43 4.50
CA ALA A 125 14.37 -10.14 3.43
C ALA A 125 13.07 -9.38 3.12
N ILE A 126 12.91 -8.98 1.86
CA ILE A 126 11.72 -8.26 1.39
C ILE A 126 10.79 -9.21 0.65
N ASP A 127 9.49 -9.02 0.86
CA ASP A 127 8.44 -9.69 0.09
C ASP A 127 8.05 -8.83 -1.13
N SER A 128 7.34 -9.45 -2.08
CA SER A 128 6.65 -8.71 -3.15
C SER A 128 5.66 -7.72 -2.54
N THR A 129 5.70 -6.47 -3.00
CA THR A 129 4.82 -5.41 -2.49
C THR A 129 4.26 -4.53 -3.60
N ILE A 130 3.09 -3.95 -3.37
CA ILE A 130 2.51 -2.88 -4.20
C ILE A 130 3.32 -1.58 -4.10
N ALA A 131 4.06 -1.38 -3.01
CA ALA A 131 4.95 -0.23 -2.79
C ALA A 131 6.39 -0.55 -3.23
N ASP A 132 6.57 -0.93 -4.51
CA ASP A 132 7.84 -1.43 -5.05
C ASP A 132 9.02 -0.45 -4.88
N GLY A 133 8.75 0.86 -4.92
CA GLY A 133 9.73 1.92 -4.65
C GLY A 133 10.35 1.88 -3.25
N LEU A 134 9.72 1.19 -2.28
CA LEU A 134 10.22 1.03 -0.91
C LEU A 134 11.02 -0.27 -0.71
N GLY A 135 11.10 -1.13 -1.73
CA GLY A 135 11.74 -2.45 -1.69
C GLY A 135 13.27 -2.44 -1.58
N VAL A 136 13.80 -1.91 -0.48
CA VAL A 136 15.24 -1.85 -0.18
C VAL A 136 15.57 -2.85 0.91
N ASN A 137 16.42 -3.83 0.62
CA ASN A 137 16.82 -4.90 1.54
C ASN A 137 17.93 -4.50 2.52
N MET A 138 18.65 -3.41 2.26
CA MET A 138 19.67 -2.89 3.16
C MET A 138 19.74 -1.38 3.01
N VAL A 139 19.52 -0.68 4.12
CA VAL A 139 19.47 0.78 4.14
C VAL A 139 20.84 1.41 3.85
N GLY A 140 20.80 2.66 3.39
CA GLY A 140 21.99 3.43 3.04
C GLY A 140 22.88 3.69 4.24
N VAL A 141 24.19 3.83 4.00
CA VAL A 141 25.15 4.22 5.04
C VAL A 141 24.91 5.66 5.48
N ASN A 142 24.77 6.57 4.52
CA ASN A 142 24.58 7.99 4.81
C ASN A 142 23.20 8.21 5.42
N THR A 143 22.17 7.60 4.85
CA THR A 143 20.79 7.78 5.34
C THR A 143 20.64 7.24 6.75
N PHE A 144 21.12 6.03 7.05
CA PHE A 144 21.02 5.44 8.39
C PHE A 144 21.66 6.31 9.47
N TYR A 145 22.91 6.74 9.26
CA TYR A 145 23.64 7.51 10.29
C TYR A 145 23.13 8.95 10.43
N ASN A 146 22.55 9.54 9.39
CA ASN A 146 22.01 10.90 9.46
C ASN A 146 20.57 10.96 9.98
N ILE A 147 19.76 9.91 9.83
CA ILE A 147 18.39 9.92 10.40
C ILE A 147 18.35 9.44 11.85
N LYS A 148 19.33 8.63 12.27
CA LYS A 148 19.36 8.03 13.59
C LYS A 148 19.44 9.13 14.65
N GLY A 149 18.39 9.24 15.47
CA GLY A 149 18.26 10.28 16.50
C GLY A 149 17.62 11.58 16.02
N HIS A 150 17.31 11.71 14.73
CA HIS A 150 16.64 12.89 14.15
C HIS A 150 15.21 12.60 13.69
N VAL A 151 14.94 11.39 13.18
CA VAL A 151 13.58 10.95 12.87
C VAL A 151 12.83 10.66 14.17
N ASP A 152 11.60 11.17 14.30
CA ASP A 152 10.80 11.02 15.52
C ASP A 152 10.29 9.59 15.66
N LYS A 153 9.79 8.99 14.57
CA LYS A 153 9.33 7.60 14.58
C LYS A 153 9.21 6.99 13.18
N MET A 154 9.51 5.70 13.09
CA MET A 154 9.15 4.86 11.94
C MET A 154 7.79 4.18 12.18
N VAL A 155 6.95 4.16 11.14
CA VAL A 155 5.61 3.54 11.16
C VAL A 155 5.52 2.51 10.04
N VAL A 156 4.94 1.37 10.36
CA VAL A 156 4.76 0.26 9.40
C VAL A 156 3.27 0.14 9.08
N VAL A 157 2.91 0.31 7.81
CA VAL A 157 1.54 0.17 7.31
C VAL A 157 1.36 -1.16 6.57
N LYS A 158 0.19 -1.79 6.70
CA LYS A 158 -0.11 -3.02 5.97
C LYS A 158 -0.44 -2.74 4.51
N GLU A 159 -0.09 -3.66 3.61
CA GLU A 159 -0.39 -3.51 2.18
C GLU A 159 -1.86 -3.24 1.84
N ASP A 160 -2.80 -3.84 2.57
CA ASP A 160 -4.24 -3.61 2.31
C ASP A 160 -4.62 -2.13 2.52
N TRP A 161 -3.99 -1.45 3.48
CA TRP A 161 -4.16 -0.02 3.68
C TRP A 161 -3.49 0.80 2.57
N VAL A 162 -2.39 0.32 2.00
CA VAL A 162 -1.76 0.93 0.82
C VAL A 162 -2.73 0.90 -0.38
N ALA A 163 -3.38 -0.24 -0.63
CA ALA A 163 -4.39 -0.36 -1.68
C ALA A 163 -5.59 0.59 -1.48
N ARG A 164 -6.10 0.70 -0.24
CA ARG A 164 -7.14 1.68 0.10
C ARG A 164 -6.68 3.12 -0.10
N GLY A 165 -5.44 3.45 0.28
CA GLY A 165 -4.89 4.79 0.10
C GLY A 165 -4.76 5.19 -1.37
N ILE A 166 -4.31 4.28 -2.24
CA ILE A 166 -4.30 4.51 -3.69
C ILE A 166 -5.71 4.83 -4.20
N MET A 167 -6.69 4.02 -3.81
CA MET A 167 -8.08 4.22 -4.22
C MET A 167 -8.62 5.56 -3.72
N HIS A 168 -8.41 5.88 -2.44
CA HIS A 168 -8.86 7.12 -1.82
C HIS A 168 -8.24 8.36 -2.49
N ILE A 169 -6.95 8.35 -2.82
CA ILE A 169 -6.28 9.45 -3.51
C ILE A 169 -6.88 9.65 -4.92
N ILE A 170 -7.24 8.57 -5.61
CA ILE A 170 -7.89 8.69 -6.93
C ILE A 170 -9.33 9.19 -6.79
N GLU A 171 -10.05 8.77 -5.76
CA GLU A 171 -11.46 9.10 -5.54
C GLU A 171 -11.68 10.52 -5.03
N GLU A 172 -10.86 10.99 -4.10
CA GLU A 172 -11.01 12.33 -3.50
C GLU A 172 -10.13 13.36 -4.22
N GLU A 173 -8.88 12.98 -4.52
CA GLU A 173 -7.86 13.94 -4.95
C GLU A 173 -7.63 13.94 -6.46
N ARG A 174 -8.17 12.95 -7.18
CA ARG A 174 -8.02 12.80 -8.63
C ARG A 174 -6.57 12.69 -9.10
N LEU A 175 -5.68 12.23 -8.22
CA LEU A 175 -4.28 11.98 -8.54
C LEU A 175 -4.01 10.49 -8.72
N VAL A 176 -3.15 10.16 -9.68
CA VAL A 176 -2.64 8.80 -9.85
C VAL A 176 -1.33 8.67 -9.08
N VAL A 177 -1.33 7.81 -8.07
CA VAL A 177 -0.15 7.53 -7.22
C VAL A 177 0.27 6.08 -7.32
N GLU A 178 1.56 5.83 -7.12
CA GLU A 178 2.08 4.47 -6.93
C GLU A 178 1.97 4.04 -5.46
N GLY A 179 2.20 2.75 -5.18
CA GLY A 179 2.07 2.23 -3.81
C GLY A 179 2.98 2.90 -2.80
N ALA A 180 4.22 3.23 -3.18
CA ALA A 180 5.14 3.98 -2.32
C ALA A 180 4.56 5.38 -1.97
N GLY A 181 4.06 6.10 -2.98
CA GLY A 181 3.48 7.42 -2.81
C GLY A 181 2.23 7.44 -1.94
N ALA A 182 1.44 6.37 -1.94
CA ALA A 182 0.22 6.27 -1.13
C ALA A 182 0.48 5.95 0.36
N THR A 183 1.66 5.44 0.72
CA THR A 183 1.91 4.87 2.06
C THR A 183 1.66 5.84 3.22
N THR A 184 1.97 7.12 3.04
CA THR A 184 1.82 8.15 4.08
C THR A 184 0.37 8.36 4.44
N LEU A 185 -0.49 8.59 3.45
CA LEU A 185 -1.92 8.74 3.65
C LEU A 185 -2.56 7.44 4.14
N SER A 186 -2.14 6.30 3.62
CA SER A 186 -2.58 4.99 4.09
C SER A 186 -2.33 4.77 5.58
N ALA A 187 -1.19 5.21 6.09
CA ALA A 187 -0.86 5.11 7.51
C ALA A 187 -1.72 6.05 8.38
N VAL A 188 -2.08 7.23 7.86
CA VAL A 188 -3.05 8.14 8.50
C VAL A 188 -4.45 7.51 8.54
N MET A 189 -4.94 7.00 7.40
CA MET A 189 -6.24 6.33 7.30
C MET A 189 -6.34 5.09 8.20
N ALA A 190 -5.22 4.37 8.36
CA ALA A 190 -5.11 3.23 9.26
C ALA A 190 -5.11 3.60 10.75
N GLY A 191 -5.14 4.89 11.10
CA GLY A 191 -5.16 5.36 12.48
C GLY A 191 -3.82 5.20 13.21
N LEU A 192 -2.70 5.12 12.48
CA LEU A 192 -1.37 4.88 13.06
C LEU A 192 -0.74 6.13 13.71
N PHE A 193 -1.41 7.28 13.59
CA PHE A 193 -0.99 8.57 14.13
C PHE A 193 -2.05 9.23 15.03
N PRO A 194 -2.49 8.58 16.13
CA PRO A 194 -3.53 9.13 16.99
C PRO A 194 -3.12 10.46 17.65
N ASN A 195 -1.81 10.67 17.86
CA ASN A 195 -1.23 11.89 18.42
C ASN A 195 -1.26 13.09 17.46
N LEU A 196 -1.53 12.87 16.17
CA LEU A 196 -1.58 13.94 15.17
C LEU A 196 -3.00 14.47 14.92
N LYS A 197 -4.00 13.97 15.66
CA LYS A 197 -5.39 14.42 15.51
C LYS A 197 -5.52 15.91 15.81
N GLY A 198 -6.06 16.67 14.86
CA GLY A 198 -6.23 18.13 14.97
C GLY A 198 -4.96 18.94 14.72
N LYS A 199 -3.84 18.29 14.36
CA LYS A 199 -2.60 18.94 13.97
C LYS A 199 -2.54 19.20 12.46
N LYS A 200 -1.66 20.12 12.04
CA LYS A 200 -1.33 20.38 10.64
C LYS A 200 -0.27 19.39 10.16
N VAL A 201 -0.70 18.42 9.35
CA VAL A 201 0.13 17.28 8.92
C VAL A 201 0.30 17.29 7.41
N VAL A 202 1.54 17.08 6.95
CA VAL A 202 1.85 16.89 5.53
C VAL A 202 2.13 15.42 5.25
N CYS A 203 1.40 14.85 4.29
CA CYS A 203 1.65 13.51 3.75
C CYS A 203 2.36 13.64 2.41
N VAL A 204 3.60 13.16 2.32
CA VAL A 204 4.36 13.22 1.06
C VAL A 204 3.89 12.13 0.11
N LEU A 205 3.44 12.54 -1.09
CA LEU A 205 3.15 11.64 -2.21
C LEU A 205 4.39 11.53 -3.11
N SER A 206 5.23 10.52 -2.88
CA SER A 206 6.56 10.45 -3.50
C SER A 206 6.60 10.11 -4.99
N GLY A 207 5.49 9.65 -5.59
CA GLY A 207 5.51 9.24 -6.99
C GLY A 207 4.18 8.68 -7.51
N GLY A 208 4.05 8.70 -8.84
CA GLY A 208 2.88 8.23 -9.59
C GLY A 208 3.22 7.25 -10.73
N ASN A 209 4.39 6.60 -10.69
CA ASN A 209 4.86 5.72 -11.77
C ASN A 209 4.29 4.30 -11.66
N ILE A 210 2.98 4.18 -11.57
CA ILE A 210 2.28 2.90 -11.47
C ILE A 210 1.94 2.32 -12.86
N ASP A 211 2.14 1.02 -13.03
CA ASP A 211 1.69 0.29 -14.21
C ASP A 211 0.15 0.16 -14.20
N PRO A 212 -0.57 0.39 -15.32
CA PRO A 212 -2.03 0.31 -15.34
C PRO A 212 -2.59 -1.03 -14.83
N THR A 213 -1.90 -2.15 -15.04
CA THR A 213 -2.35 -3.46 -14.54
C THR A 213 -2.15 -3.59 -13.02
N ILE A 214 -1.14 -2.93 -12.47
CA ILE A 214 -0.92 -2.87 -11.01
C ILE A 214 -1.94 -1.93 -10.39
N LEU A 215 -2.23 -0.81 -11.03
CA LEU A 215 -3.27 0.12 -10.59
C LEU A 215 -4.64 -0.54 -10.55
N ALA A 216 -5.05 -1.25 -11.61
CA ALA A 216 -6.32 -1.97 -11.64
C ALA A 216 -6.42 -2.99 -10.49
N ARG A 217 -5.35 -3.76 -10.25
CA ARG A 217 -5.29 -4.71 -9.13
C ARG A 217 -5.33 -4.02 -7.77
N ALA A 218 -4.72 -2.84 -7.63
CA ALA A 218 -4.76 -2.03 -6.43
C ALA A 218 -6.19 -1.58 -6.11
N LEU A 219 -6.91 -1.08 -7.12
CA LEU A 219 -8.30 -0.65 -6.99
C LEU A 219 -9.22 -1.81 -6.62
N GLU A 220 -9.07 -2.98 -7.25
CA GLU A 220 -9.85 -4.17 -6.88
C GLU A 220 -9.61 -4.62 -5.42
N ARG A 221 -8.34 -4.59 -4.97
CA ARG A 221 -8.01 -4.86 -3.56
C ARG A 221 -8.58 -3.81 -2.63
N GLY A 222 -8.51 -2.52 -2.99
CA GLY A 222 -9.10 -1.41 -2.24
C GLY A 222 -10.62 -1.58 -2.07
N MET A 223 -11.33 -1.84 -3.18
CA MET A 223 -12.78 -2.11 -3.16
C MET A 223 -13.13 -3.32 -2.31
N ALA A 224 -12.38 -4.42 -2.41
CA ALA A 224 -12.60 -5.60 -1.57
C ALA A 224 -12.39 -5.29 -0.08
N ALA A 225 -11.35 -4.52 0.24
CA ALA A 225 -11.04 -4.15 1.61
C ALA A 225 -12.10 -3.20 2.21
N GLU A 226 -12.69 -2.32 1.41
CA GLU A 226 -13.82 -1.48 1.82
C GLU A 226 -15.18 -2.19 1.79
N GLY A 227 -15.17 -3.48 1.49
CA GLY A 227 -16.38 -4.28 1.43
C GLY A 227 -17.30 -3.85 0.30
N ARG A 228 -16.77 -3.20 -0.75
CA ARG A 228 -17.47 -2.82 -1.99
C ARG A 228 -17.38 -3.92 -3.06
N LEU A 229 -16.49 -4.89 -2.88
CA LEU A 229 -16.36 -6.07 -3.71
C LEU A 229 -16.34 -7.31 -2.81
N VAL A 230 -17.28 -8.22 -3.00
CA VAL A 230 -17.44 -9.42 -2.16
C VAL A 230 -17.41 -10.67 -3.02
N LYS A 231 -16.75 -11.72 -2.51
CA LYS A 231 -16.71 -13.04 -3.14
C LYS A 231 -17.31 -14.07 -2.21
N PHE A 232 -18.28 -14.82 -2.71
CA PHE A 232 -18.95 -15.85 -1.94
C PHE A 232 -19.32 -17.03 -2.82
N LYS A 233 -19.68 -18.12 -2.14
CA LYS A 233 -20.26 -19.31 -2.74
C LYS A 233 -21.65 -19.50 -2.16
N VAL A 234 -22.60 -19.90 -2.99
CA VAL A 234 -23.95 -20.24 -2.56
C VAL A 234 -24.44 -21.42 -3.37
N THR A 235 -25.03 -22.41 -2.70
CA THR A 235 -25.68 -23.53 -3.38
C THR A 235 -27.12 -23.17 -3.66
N VAL A 236 -27.52 -23.24 -4.93
CA VAL A 236 -28.89 -23.02 -5.39
C VAL A 236 -29.43 -24.29 -6.07
N THR A 237 -30.74 -24.35 -6.29
CA THR A 237 -31.31 -25.43 -7.10
C THR A 237 -30.86 -25.31 -8.56
N ASP A 238 -30.46 -26.42 -9.18
CA ASP A 238 -30.11 -26.51 -10.60
C ASP A 238 -31.37 -26.76 -11.48
N ARG A 239 -32.55 -26.44 -10.95
CA ARG A 239 -33.83 -26.42 -11.67
C ARG A 239 -34.07 -25.04 -12.30
N PRO A 240 -34.92 -24.94 -13.34
CA PRO A 240 -35.36 -23.64 -13.86
C PRO A 240 -35.85 -22.73 -12.74
N GLY A 241 -35.23 -21.55 -12.60
CA GLY A 241 -35.59 -20.56 -11.57
C GLY A 241 -34.58 -20.39 -10.44
N GLY A 242 -33.75 -21.38 -10.10
CA GLY A 242 -32.86 -21.28 -8.92
C GLY A 242 -31.86 -20.13 -8.96
N MET A 243 -31.22 -19.91 -10.11
CA MET A 243 -30.37 -18.73 -10.32
C MET A 243 -31.19 -17.44 -10.43
N ALA A 244 -32.41 -17.50 -10.99
CA ALA A 244 -33.28 -16.34 -11.13
C ALA A 244 -33.72 -15.80 -9.76
N GLU A 245 -34.00 -16.68 -8.79
CA GLU A 245 -34.31 -16.31 -7.41
C GLU A 245 -33.14 -15.57 -6.74
N LEU A 246 -31.91 -16.08 -6.92
CA LEU A 246 -30.70 -15.42 -6.42
C LEU A 246 -30.53 -14.03 -7.01
N CYS A 247 -30.64 -13.91 -8.34
CA CYS A 247 -30.54 -12.64 -9.03
C CYS A 247 -31.64 -11.66 -8.59
N THR A 248 -32.87 -12.14 -8.40
CA THR A 248 -34.00 -11.32 -7.94
C THR A 248 -33.77 -10.80 -6.52
N MET A 249 -33.28 -11.65 -5.62
CA MET A 249 -32.94 -11.25 -4.25
C MET A 249 -31.83 -10.19 -4.25
N MET A 250 -30.72 -10.44 -4.98
CA MET A 250 -29.60 -9.49 -5.06
C MET A 250 -30.02 -8.16 -5.67
N ALA A 251 -30.84 -8.18 -6.73
CA ALA A 251 -31.41 -6.98 -7.33
C ALA A 251 -32.31 -6.21 -6.34
N GLY A 252 -33.09 -6.92 -5.51
CA GLY A 252 -33.99 -6.33 -4.53
C GLY A 252 -33.28 -5.50 -3.44
N ILE A 253 -32.05 -5.85 -3.10
CA ILE A 253 -31.20 -5.06 -2.18
C ILE A 253 -30.23 -4.12 -2.91
N GLY A 254 -30.18 -4.17 -4.24
CA GLY A 254 -29.34 -3.29 -5.06
C GLY A 254 -27.88 -3.73 -5.16
N VAL A 255 -27.60 -5.03 -5.04
CA VAL A 255 -26.28 -5.63 -5.27
C VAL A 255 -26.09 -5.95 -6.75
N THR A 256 -24.94 -5.59 -7.31
CA THR A 256 -24.59 -5.90 -8.71
C THR A 256 -23.76 -7.17 -8.77
N MET A 257 -24.18 -8.15 -9.58
CA MET A 257 -23.39 -9.35 -9.83
C MET A 257 -22.37 -9.08 -10.95
N ARG A 258 -21.07 -9.21 -10.64
CA ARG A 258 -19.97 -8.98 -11.59
C ARG A 258 -19.52 -10.25 -12.30
N ASP A 259 -19.48 -11.36 -11.55
CA ASP A 259 -19.12 -12.67 -12.08
C ASP A 259 -19.89 -13.76 -11.34
N CYS A 260 -20.24 -14.83 -12.04
CA CYS A 260 -20.94 -15.97 -11.46
C CYS A 260 -20.57 -17.24 -12.22
N VAL A 261 -19.80 -18.10 -11.56
CA VAL A 261 -19.31 -19.35 -12.13
C VAL A 261 -19.99 -20.54 -11.44
N PRO A 262 -20.82 -21.32 -12.15
CA PRO A 262 -21.41 -22.53 -11.61
C PRO A 262 -20.38 -23.66 -11.51
N ASP A 263 -20.40 -24.38 -10.39
CA ASP A 263 -19.62 -25.58 -10.13
C ASP A 263 -20.58 -26.72 -9.78
N ARG A 264 -20.59 -27.77 -10.62
CA ARG A 264 -21.46 -28.94 -10.49
C ARG A 264 -20.71 -30.19 -10.05
N ALA A 265 -19.42 -30.29 -10.39
CA ALA A 265 -18.65 -31.51 -10.21
C ALA A 265 -18.25 -31.76 -8.75
N TRP A 266 -18.19 -30.71 -7.93
CA TRP A 266 -17.69 -30.78 -6.55
C TRP A 266 -18.74 -30.44 -5.49
N VAL A 267 -20.02 -30.47 -5.85
CA VAL A 267 -21.13 -30.25 -4.91
C VAL A 267 -21.34 -31.53 -4.11
N LYS A 268 -21.08 -31.48 -2.80
CA LYS A 268 -21.41 -32.58 -1.88
C LYS A 268 -22.88 -32.45 -1.50
N GLY A 269 -23.75 -33.29 -2.07
CA GLY A 269 -25.19 -33.25 -1.75
C GLY A 269 -26.08 -33.76 -2.87
N ASP A 270 -27.25 -33.13 -2.99
CA ASP A 270 -28.27 -33.45 -3.99
C ASP A 270 -27.79 -33.18 -5.43
N VAL A 271 -28.06 -34.11 -6.34
CA VAL A 271 -27.72 -34.05 -7.78
C VAL A 271 -28.40 -32.86 -8.47
N PHE A 272 -29.50 -32.35 -7.91
CA PHE A 272 -30.24 -31.19 -8.42
C PHE A 272 -29.80 -29.86 -7.81
N SER A 273 -28.58 -29.78 -7.29
CA SER A 273 -28.00 -28.57 -6.72
C SER A 273 -26.74 -28.14 -7.47
N VAL A 274 -26.55 -26.83 -7.61
CA VAL A 274 -25.35 -26.23 -8.21
C VAL A 274 -24.76 -25.20 -7.25
N GLN A 275 -23.44 -25.26 -7.06
CA GLN A 275 -22.74 -24.25 -6.26
C GLN A 275 -22.29 -23.11 -7.18
N LEU A 276 -22.78 -21.90 -6.91
CA LEU A 276 -22.39 -20.70 -7.63
C LEU A 276 -21.24 -20.01 -6.89
N LYS A 277 -20.12 -19.75 -7.58
CA LYS A 277 -19.05 -18.86 -7.12
C LYS A 277 -19.34 -17.47 -7.66
N VAL A 278 -19.75 -16.56 -6.78
CA VAL A 278 -20.22 -15.23 -7.14
C VAL A 278 -19.20 -14.18 -6.70
N ILE A 279 -18.92 -13.23 -7.59
CA ILE A 279 -18.29 -11.95 -7.28
C ILE A 279 -19.35 -10.88 -7.48
N ALA A 280 -19.60 -10.10 -6.43
CA ALA A 280 -20.61 -9.05 -6.43
C ALA A 280 -20.05 -7.73 -5.92
N GLU A 281 -20.64 -6.64 -6.41
CA GLU A 281 -20.35 -5.28 -5.99
C GLU A 281 -21.43 -4.79 -5.04
N THR A 282 -21.00 -4.15 -3.96
CA THR A 282 -21.86 -3.53 -2.96
C THR A 282 -21.37 -2.11 -2.68
N ARG A 283 -22.05 -1.39 -1.78
CA ARG A 283 -21.76 0.01 -1.46
C ARG A 283 -20.79 0.16 -0.27
N GLY A 284 -20.28 -0.95 0.24
CA GLY A 284 -19.45 -1.00 1.44
C GLY A 284 -19.95 -2.03 2.45
N TRP A 285 -19.33 -2.04 3.63
CA TRP A 285 -19.55 -3.06 4.66
C TRP A 285 -21.00 -3.20 5.13
N ASP A 286 -21.74 -2.11 5.31
CA ASP A 286 -23.13 -2.19 5.77
C ASP A 286 -24.04 -2.89 4.76
N HIS A 287 -23.88 -2.57 3.47
CA HIS A 287 -24.60 -3.23 2.39
C HIS A 287 -24.13 -4.68 2.18
N THR A 288 -22.85 -4.96 2.38
CA THR A 288 -22.31 -6.34 2.38
C THR A 288 -22.89 -7.17 3.54
N LYS A 289 -23.10 -6.58 4.71
CA LYS A 289 -23.76 -7.26 5.85
C LYS A 289 -25.21 -7.60 5.52
N GLU A 290 -25.95 -6.68 4.93
CA GLU A 290 -27.31 -6.92 4.44
C GLU A 290 -27.35 -8.08 3.43
N LEU A 291 -26.45 -8.10 2.45
CA LEU A 291 -26.31 -9.22 1.51
C LEU A 291 -26.04 -10.55 2.23
N ILE A 292 -25.13 -10.57 3.20
CA ILE A 292 -24.82 -11.77 3.97
C ILE A 292 -26.07 -12.26 4.71
N GLU A 293 -26.82 -11.37 5.35
CA GLU A 293 -28.05 -11.72 6.07
C GLU A 293 -29.13 -12.28 5.13
N GLN A 294 -29.33 -11.68 3.96
CA GLN A 294 -30.28 -12.21 2.98
C GLN A 294 -29.85 -13.59 2.46
N ILE A 295 -28.56 -13.80 2.18
CA ILE A 295 -28.06 -15.11 1.75
C ILE A 295 -28.28 -16.16 2.86
N LYS A 296 -27.97 -15.82 4.11
CA LYS A 296 -28.17 -16.70 5.27
C LYS A 296 -29.63 -17.08 5.49
N LYS A 297 -30.55 -16.15 5.23
CA LYS A 297 -31.99 -16.36 5.40
C LYS A 297 -32.59 -17.26 4.32
N ASN A 298 -32.11 -17.14 3.07
CA ASN A 298 -32.72 -17.79 1.91
C ASN A 298 -32.01 -19.08 1.46
N TYR A 299 -30.74 -19.29 1.83
CA TYR A 299 -29.95 -20.43 1.36
C TYR A 299 -29.31 -21.24 2.50
N LYS A 300 -29.33 -22.57 2.36
CA LYS A 300 -28.80 -23.50 3.37
C LYS A 300 -27.28 -23.61 3.37
N GLU A 301 -26.69 -23.67 2.18
CA GLU A 301 -25.25 -23.80 1.99
C GLU A 301 -24.68 -22.55 1.34
N TYR A 302 -23.84 -21.86 2.09
CA TYR A 302 -23.14 -20.67 1.63
C TYR A 302 -21.77 -20.60 2.29
N PHE A 303 -20.84 -19.91 1.63
CA PHE A 303 -19.51 -19.65 2.14
C PHE A 303 -19.02 -18.29 1.65
N PHE A 304 -18.75 -17.39 2.57
CA PHE A 304 -18.10 -16.11 2.26
C PHE A 304 -16.60 -16.27 2.47
N LEU A 305 -15.79 -15.92 1.47
CA LEU A 305 -14.33 -15.84 1.65
C LEU A 305 -14.05 -14.72 2.65
N GLU A 306 -13.44 -15.05 3.79
CA GLU A 306 -13.20 -14.17 4.96
C GLU A 306 -13.41 -12.68 4.67
N VAL A 307 -14.68 -12.28 4.81
CA VAL A 307 -15.16 -10.92 4.74
C VAL A 307 -14.71 -10.34 6.08
N GLY A 308 -13.59 -9.63 6.08
CA GLY A 308 -12.71 -9.30 7.23
C GLY A 308 -13.35 -8.68 8.49
N GLU A 309 -14.25 -9.39 9.15
CA GLU A 309 -14.42 -9.33 10.59
C GLU A 309 -13.55 -10.45 11.19
N ARG A 310 -12.32 -10.12 11.59
CA ARG A 310 -11.61 -10.98 12.55
C ARG A 310 -12.37 -10.92 13.86
N GLN A 311 -13.18 -11.95 14.12
CA GLN A 311 -13.59 -12.30 15.49
C GLN A 311 -12.34 -12.52 16.33
N ASP A 312 -12.25 -11.84 17.47
CA ASP A 312 -11.31 -12.16 18.55
C ASP A 312 -11.53 -13.61 18.97
N LYS A 313 -10.65 -14.51 18.52
CA LYS A 313 -10.51 -15.84 19.10
C LYS A 313 -9.15 -15.92 19.78
N THR A 314 -9.24 -15.94 21.10
CA THR A 314 -8.19 -16.32 22.06
C THR A 314 -7.41 -17.56 21.63
N ALA A 315 -6.10 -17.40 21.39
CA ALA A 315 -5.09 -18.43 21.67
C ALA A 315 -3.68 -17.79 21.73
N ALA A 316 -3.00 -18.08 22.84
CA ALA A 316 -1.70 -17.60 23.24
C ALA A 316 -0.59 -17.65 22.17
N THR A 317 0.04 -16.51 21.92
CA THR A 317 1.52 -16.36 21.83
C THR A 317 1.87 -14.87 21.84
N ARG A 318 2.68 -14.46 22.82
CA ARG A 318 3.03 -13.06 23.11
C ARG A 318 3.75 -12.40 21.93
N ARG A 319 3.12 -11.39 21.32
CA ARG A 319 3.77 -10.23 20.70
C ARG A 319 3.11 -8.98 21.27
N GLY A 320 3.93 -7.96 21.57
CA GLY A 320 3.54 -6.76 22.33
C GLY A 320 2.36 -5.97 21.73
N PRO A 321 1.82 -5.00 22.48
CA PRO A 321 0.50 -4.46 22.24
C PRO A 321 0.47 -3.57 20.98
N CYS A 322 -0.04 -4.10 19.88
CA CYS A 322 -0.62 -3.30 18.81
C CYS A 322 -2.05 -2.94 19.24
N LEU A 323 -2.19 -1.86 20.01
CA LEU A 323 -3.49 -1.27 20.34
C LEU A 323 -3.92 -0.36 19.18
N ALA A 324 -4.53 -0.96 18.15
CA ALA A 324 -5.39 -0.21 17.24
C ALA A 324 -6.85 -0.60 17.56
N PRO A 325 -7.70 0.31 18.03
CA PRO A 325 -9.10 0.02 18.24
C PRO A 325 -9.84 -0.14 16.90
N ASN A 326 -10.90 -0.94 16.95
CA ASN A 326 -11.85 -1.35 15.91
C ASN A 326 -12.23 -0.24 14.90
N PRO A 327 -12.19 -0.47 13.56
CA PRO A 327 -12.49 0.55 12.54
C PRO A 327 -13.99 0.71 12.26
N VAL A 328 -14.84 0.71 13.31
CA VAL A 328 -16.25 1.06 13.18
C VAL A 328 -16.39 2.47 13.77
N CYS A 329 -16.69 3.45 12.91
CA CYS A 329 -16.92 4.88 13.23
C CYS A 329 -15.73 5.86 13.04
N MET A 330 -15.05 5.83 11.88
CA MET A 330 -14.27 6.99 11.41
C MET A 330 -14.57 7.35 9.96
N GLN A 331 -15.78 7.86 9.70
CA GLN A 331 -16.01 8.80 8.60
C GLN A 331 -15.98 10.21 9.21
N LYS A 332 -14.79 10.80 9.36
CA LYS A 332 -14.64 12.25 9.50
C LYS A 332 -13.75 12.72 8.38
N ARG A 333 -14.23 13.75 7.66
CA ARG A 333 -13.52 14.39 6.55
C ARG A 333 -12.19 14.94 7.08
N TYR A 334 -11.08 14.42 6.56
CA TYR A 334 -9.81 15.12 6.62
C TYR A 334 -9.88 16.24 5.58
N GLU A 335 -9.58 17.48 5.96
CA GLU A 335 -9.44 18.56 5.00
C GLU A 335 -8.02 18.46 4.42
N VAL A 336 -7.89 17.78 3.28
CA VAL A 336 -6.63 17.69 2.54
C VAL A 336 -6.50 18.97 1.72
N ARG A 337 -5.38 19.68 1.88
CA ARG A 337 -5.03 20.84 1.07
C ARG A 337 -3.73 20.54 0.33
N TRP A 338 -3.74 20.76 -0.98
CA TRP A 338 -2.58 20.64 -1.82
C TRP A 338 -1.63 21.80 -1.62
N VAL A 339 -0.36 21.44 -1.67
CA VAL A 339 0.75 22.35 -1.61
C VAL A 339 1.56 21.99 -2.86
N SER A 340 1.46 22.84 -3.87
CA SER A 340 1.93 22.59 -5.24
C SER A 340 3.34 23.09 -5.48
#